data_AF-A0A168KXF7-F1
#
_entry.id   AF-A0A168KXF7-F1
#
_cell.length_a   1.000
_cell.length_b   1.000
_cell.length_c   1.000
_cell.angle_alpha   90.00
_cell.angle_beta   90.00
_cell.angle_gamma   90.00
#
_symmetry.space_group_name_H-M   'P 1'
#
loop_
_entity.id
_entity.type
_entity.pdbx_description
1 polymer ?
#
loop_
_entity_poly.entity_id
_entity_poly.type
_entity_poly.pdbx_seq_one_letter_code
_entity_poly.pdbx_strand_id
1 'polypeptide(L)'
;MGLGKSFAGAVALATLSSIGALAASEPHCVGDNSKICFSWGVPESAIKGGSGNVYFQLRAPNTYEWAALGIGSQMRGAEIFLMYQDGSGNVTLSTRSGVGHVMPQYTQRSEVELLAGSGVVNDEMVANVRCGDCQSASLTGSSGWISAWKTGQAINSQDKSARIDYHDDHSIFQIDLSQASITSDANPFTGTDGGSNPNGNNTSGDGNGGGSGGGNIVSPGGGSGSPLSSTLLYGHGVLMMIVWVILYPAGALMMPFIGKWIFHAAFQTMAFLAMWAGLGLGYVLAHRLGIFWQNTHTRLGIIVCALMFLQPILGALHHTSYKRQGRRGALSHIHVWYGRALIILGIINGGLGLKLASAGMAFRTAYIVLAAVIAGPYFLSIPWLEMRKAKRAKSDGTGSPSRKGLTARAVSDEASTDFVQELYLKELKAYKMPAVKESDSVGQVQTFAEPKTPKSPEEADLASNLQEYESMAVEIEGQDAAQQASGTPAALPDWLEAEEEDVKH
;
A
#
# COMPACT_ATOMS: atom_id res chain seq x y z
N MET A 1 31.35 -8.52 93.20
CA MET A 1 30.80 -9.89 93.08
C MET A 1 29.58 -9.85 92.18
N GLY A 2 29.48 -10.75 91.20
CA GLY A 2 28.38 -10.84 90.21
C GLY A 2 28.76 -10.23 88.85
N LEU A 3 29.56 -10.85 87.98
CA LEU A 3 29.33 -12.10 87.21
C LEU A 3 28.01 -12.11 86.45
N GLY A 4 28.13 -11.99 85.12
CA GLY A 4 27.04 -11.92 84.16
C GLY A 4 26.60 -13.27 83.62
N LYS A 5 25.57 -13.22 82.77
CA LYS A 5 25.16 -14.28 81.84
C LYS A 5 24.56 -13.64 80.60
N SER A 6 25.32 -13.61 79.51
CA SER A 6 24.82 -13.38 78.15
C SER A 6 24.34 -14.72 77.58
N PHE A 7 23.13 -14.73 77.03
CA PHE A 7 22.56 -15.86 76.30
C PHE A 7 23.32 -16.09 74.99
N ALA A 8 23.85 -17.31 74.80
CA ALA A 8 24.38 -17.79 73.54
C ALA A 8 23.29 -18.60 72.81
N GLY A 9 22.84 -18.10 71.66
CA GLY A 9 22.01 -18.85 70.71
C GLY A 9 22.92 -19.53 69.68
N ALA A 10 22.90 -20.85 69.63
CA ALA A 10 23.58 -21.64 68.62
C ALA A 10 22.82 -21.55 67.29
N VAL A 11 23.46 -21.02 66.25
CA VAL A 11 22.98 -21.10 64.86
C VAL A 11 23.64 -22.30 64.21
N ALA A 12 22.85 -23.31 63.87
CA ALA A 12 23.29 -24.46 63.09
C ALA A 12 23.58 -24.02 61.65
N LEU A 13 24.84 -24.15 61.21
CA LEU A 13 25.21 -24.07 59.80
C LEU A 13 24.67 -25.32 59.10
N ALA A 14 23.56 -25.19 58.38
CA ALA A 14 23.20 -26.14 57.32
C ALA A 14 24.03 -25.79 56.08
N THR A 15 25.07 -26.57 55.81
CA THR A 15 25.76 -26.55 54.52
C THR A 15 24.79 -27.09 53.46
N LEU A 16 24.10 -26.21 52.74
CA LEU A 16 23.50 -26.57 51.46
C LEU A 16 24.65 -26.84 50.48
N SER A 17 24.95 -28.10 50.26
CA SER A 17 25.65 -28.51 49.04
C SER A 17 24.72 -28.17 47.87
N SER A 18 25.05 -27.12 47.13
CA SER A 18 24.44 -26.81 45.84
C SER A 18 24.77 -27.95 44.87
N ILE A 19 23.82 -28.86 44.67
CA ILE A 19 23.78 -29.70 43.49
C ILE A 19 23.63 -28.72 42.32
N GLY A 20 24.72 -28.51 41.56
CA GLY A 20 24.75 -27.56 40.46
C GLY A 20 23.70 -27.94 39.42
N ALA A 21 22.73 -27.05 39.22
CA ALA A 21 21.72 -27.24 38.18
C ALA A 21 22.37 -27.17 36.79
N LEU A 22 22.19 -28.21 35.99
CA LEU A 22 22.38 -28.21 34.54
C LEU A 22 21.15 -27.54 33.91
N ALA A 23 20.93 -26.25 34.18
CA ALA A 23 19.74 -25.58 33.67
C ALA A 23 20.02 -25.02 32.27
N ALA A 24 19.43 -25.65 31.25
CA ALA A 24 19.28 -25.01 29.94
C ALA A 24 18.36 -23.78 30.03
N SER A 25 18.36 -22.94 29.00
CA SER A 25 17.43 -21.82 28.90
C SER A 25 15.97 -22.29 28.92
N GLU A 26 15.08 -21.40 29.37
CA GLU A 26 13.64 -21.62 29.22
C GLU A 26 13.29 -21.87 27.73
N PRO A 27 12.32 -22.76 27.44
CA PRO A 27 11.91 -23.04 26.07
C PRO A 27 11.28 -21.83 25.39
N HIS A 28 11.78 -21.48 24.22
CA HIS A 28 11.16 -20.52 23.31
C HIS A 28 10.29 -21.25 22.30
N CYS A 29 8.97 -21.03 22.36
CA CYS A 29 8.02 -21.74 21.50
C CYS A 29 7.38 -20.85 20.43
N VAL A 30 7.30 -21.36 19.21
CA VAL A 30 6.78 -20.69 18.00
C VAL A 30 5.74 -21.55 17.27
N GLY A 31 5.16 -20.97 16.22
CA GLY A 31 4.14 -21.60 15.38
C GLY A 31 2.73 -21.56 15.96
N ASP A 32 1.77 -22.09 15.21
CA ASP A 32 0.37 -22.13 15.62
C ASP A 32 0.20 -22.92 16.92
N ASN A 33 -0.32 -22.25 17.95
CA ASN A 33 -0.43 -22.76 19.32
C ASN A 33 0.91 -23.04 20.03
N SER A 34 2.01 -22.41 19.62
CA SER A 34 3.31 -22.49 20.30
C SER A 34 3.84 -23.93 20.47
N LYS A 35 3.69 -24.75 19.43
CA LYS A 35 4.02 -26.19 19.51
C LYS A 35 5.48 -26.53 19.19
N ILE A 36 6.21 -25.62 18.53
CA ILE A 36 7.61 -25.87 18.17
C ILE A 36 8.49 -25.11 19.15
N CYS A 37 9.30 -25.80 19.93
CA CYS A 37 10.05 -25.20 21.03
C CYS A 37 11.55 -25.41 20.88
N PHE A 38 12.32 -24.41 21.30
CA PHE A 38 13.77 -24.42 21.29
C PHE A 38 14.33 -24.02 22.64
N SER A 39 15.41 -24.68 23.09
CA SER A 39 16.17 -24.31 24.28
C SER A 39 17.66 -24.31 23.98
N TRP A 40 18.45 -23.54 24.71
CA TRP A 40 19.89 -23.39 24.51
C TRP A 40 20.67 -23.63 25.81
N GLY A 41 21.91 -24.05 25.68
CA GLY A 41 22.87 -24.15 26.77
C GLY A 41 24.27 -23.88 26.25
N VAL A 42 25.02 -22.98 26.89
CA VAL A 42 26.39 -22.62 26.49
C VAL A 42 27.28 -22.69 27.72
N PRO A 43 28.37 -23.49 27.70
CA PRO A 43 29.27 -23.58 28.84
C PRO A 43 29.84 -22.21 29.22
N GLU A 44 29.95 -21.93 30.52
CA GLU A 44 30.53 -20.67 31.00
C GLU A 44 31.92 -20.37 30.41
N SER A 45 32.73 -21.42 30.20
CA SER A 45 34.04 -21.32 29.56
C SER A 45 33.94 -20.82 28.12
N ALA A 46 32.92 -21.26 27.37
CA ALA A 46 32.67 -20.85 26.00
C ALA A 46 32.14 -19.41 25.91
N ILE A 47 31.27 -18.99 26.85
CA ILE A 47 30.82 -17.60 26.96
C ILE A 47 32.00 -16.68 27.26
N LYS A 48 32.83 -17.01 28.26
CA LYS A 48 34.02 -16.22 28.64
C LYS A 48 35.07 -16.17 27.51
N GLY A 49 35.25 -17.29 26.81
CA GLY A 49 36.19 -17.40 25.68
C GLY A 49 35.67 -16.88 24.35
N GLY A 50 34.37 -16.55 24.24
CA GLY A 50 33.72 -16.15 22.99
C GLY A 50 33.67 -17.24 21.91
N SER A 51 34.07 -18.47 22.23
CA SER A 51 34.08 -19.62 21.32
C SER A 51 33.99 -20.94 22.11
N GLY A 52 33.36 -21.96 21.55
CA GLY A 52 33.22 -23.27 22.17
C GLY A 52 31.93 -23.98 21.74
N ASN A 53 31.56 -25.03 22.49
CA ASN A 53 30.35 -25.81 22.22
C ASN A 53 29.08 -25.00 22.51
N VAL A 54 28.10 -25.11 21.62
CA VAL A 54 26.73 -24.65 21.84
C VAL A 54 25.82 -25.87 21.86
N TYR A 55 25.00 -25.99 22.90
CA TYR A 55 23.97 -27.00 23.01
C TYR A 55 22.62 -26.37 22.70
N PHE A 56 21.79 -27.05 21.92
CA PHE A 56 20.41 -26.65 21.73
C PHE A 56 19.48 -27.84 21.59
N GLN A 57 18.24 -27.67 22.00
CA GLN A 57 17.18 -28.65 21.84
C GLN A 57 16.15 -28.11 20.86
N LEU A 58 15.72 -28.98 19.95
CA LEU A 58 14.61 -28.76 19.04
C LEU A 58 13.47 -29.72 19.37
N ARG A 59 12.27 -29.20 19.64
CA ARG A 59 11.06 -29.98 19.90
C ARG A 59 9.95 -29.60 18.94
N ALA A 60 9.30 -30.58 18.34
CA ALA A 60 8.12 -30.38 17.50
C ALA A 60 7.22 -31.62 17.54
N PRO A 61 5.89 -31.48 17.47
CA PRO A 61 4.98 -32.62 17.37
C PRO A 61 5.33 -33.53 16.19
N ASN A 62 5.09 -34.84 16.34
CA ASN A 62 5.28 -35.83 15.28
C ASN A 62 4.29 -35.68 14.09
N THR A 63 3.36 -34.72 14.17
CA THR A 63 2.47 -34.31 13.06
C THR A 63 3.17 -33.40 12.04
N TYR A 64 4.37 -32.93 12.33
CA TYR A 64 5.20 -32.19 11.38
C TYR A 64 6.00 -33.16 10.52
N GLU A 65 6.02 -32.92 9.21
CA GLU A 65 6.86 -33.64 8.26
C GLU A 65 8.34 -33.40 8.59
N TRP A 66 8.68 -32.14 8.87
CA TRP A 66 10.00 -31.72 9.32
C TRP A 66 9.93 -30.38 10.08
N ALA A 67 10.91 -30.14 10.95
CA ALA A 67 11.13 -28.86 11.63
C ALA A 67 12.61 -28.50 11.59
N ALA A 68 12.93 -27.21 11.52
CA ALA A 68 14.30 -26.73 11.43
C ALA A 68 14.57 -25.52 12.31
N LEU A 69 15.78 -25.47 12.84
CA LEU A 69 16.38 -24.31 13.48
C LEU A 69 17.61 -23.90 12.66
N GLY A 70 17.92 -22.62 12.53
CA GLY A 70 19.11 -22.18 11.84
C GLY A 70 19.73 -20.94 12.46
N ILE A 71 21.05 -20.84 12.36
CA ILE A 71 21.82 -19.68 12.81
C ILE A 71 21.96 -18.74 11.61
N GLY A 72 21.52 -17.50 11.79
CA GLY A 72 21.47 -16.47 10.76
C GLY A 72 20.22 -15.59 10.89
N SER A 73 20.18 -14.52 10.10
CA SER A 73 19.03 -13.59 10.06
C SER A 73 18.04 -13.87 8.93
N GLN A 74 18.38 -14.78 8.01
CA GLN A 74 17.61 -15.14 6.82
C GLN A 74 18.09 -16.49 6.30
N MET A 75 17.33 -17.14 5.42
CA MET A 75 17.70 -18.44 4.84
C MET A 75 19.03 -18.40 4.07
N ARG A 76 19.33 -17.34 3.31
CA ARG A 76 20.63 -17.21 2.62
C ARG A 76 21.74 -16.93 3.61
N GLY A 77 22.75 -17.79 3.61
CA GLY A 77 23.91 -17.73 4.49
C GLY A 77 23.68 -18.40 5.84
N ALA A 78 22.48 -18.94 6.11
CA ALA A 78 22.21 -19.61 7.37
C ALA A 78 22.79 -21.03 7.44
N GLU A 79 23.23 -21.39 8.63
CA GLU A 79 23.52 -22.76 9.03
C GLU A 79 22.24 -23.40 9.56
N ILE A 80 21.72 -24.41 8.87
CA ILE A 80 20.39 -24.98 9.14
C ILE A 80 20.53 -26.38 9.73
N PHE A 81 19.81 -26.62 10.81
CA PHE A 81 19.68 -27.88 11.51
C PHE A 81 18.25 -28.37 11.33
N LEU A 82 18.07 -29.29 10.39
CA LEU A 82 16.78 -29.87 10.03
C LEU A 82 16.59 -31.20 10.77
N MET A 83 15.41 -31.39 11.33
CA MET A 83 14.99 -32.60 12.03
C MET A 83 13.71 -33.19 11.40
N TYR A 84 13.70 -34.50 11.23
CA TYR A 84 12.54 -35.30 10.85
C TYR A 84 12.65 -36.72 11.42
N GLN A 85 11.54 -37.46 11.42
CA GLN A 85 11.50 -38.83 11.94
C GLN A 85 12.31 -39.78 11.05
N ASP A 86 13.05 -40.70 11.68
CA ASP A 86 13.87 -41.69 10.99
C ASP A 86 13.11 -42.96 10.56
N GLY A 87 11.87 -43.10 11.05
CA GLY A 87 10.99 -44.26 10.80
C GLY A 87 11.15 -45.41 11.81
N SER A 88 12.07 -45.30 12.77
CA SER A 88 12.39 -46.31 13.79
C SER A 88 12.18 -45.81 15.22
N GLY A 89 11.44 -44.70 15.39
CA GLY A 89 11.20 -44.06 16.69
C GLY A 89 12.31 -43.09 17.12
N ASN A 90 13.27 -42.79 16.24
CA ASN A 90 14.29 -41.79 16.45
C ASN A 90 14.12 -40.62 15.46
N VAL A 91 15.04 -39.65 15.50
CA VAL A 91 15.07 -38.50 14.59
C VAL A 91 16.36 -38.48 13.77
N THR A 92 16.24 -38.04 12.52
CA THR A 92 17.37 -37.75 11.64
C THR A 92 17.69 -36.26 11.72
N LEU A 93 18.93 -35.95 12.10
CA LEU A 93 19.48 -34.60 12.05
C LEU A 93 20.25 -34.38 10.74
N SER A 94 19.79 -33.43 9.94
CA SER A 94 20.39 -33.02 8.67
C SER A 94 20.92 -31.59 8.77
N THR A 95 22.23 -31.42 8.74
CA THR A 95 22.90 -30.12 8.66
C THR A 95 22.90 -29.64 7.21
N ARG A 96 22.46 -28.40 6.98
CA ARG A 96 22.33 -27.82 5.64
C ARG A 96 22.83 -26.39 5.59
N SER A 97 23.21 -25.94 4.41
CA SER A 97 23.61 -24.56 4.16
C SER A 97 22.59 -23.86 3.25
N GLY A 98 22.09 -22.71 3.69
CA GLY A 98 21.16 -21.94 2.88
C GLY A 98 21.90 -21.03 1.88
N VAL A 99 21.61 -21.19 0.59
CA VAL A 99 22.22 -20.38 -0.48
C VAL A 99 21.25 -19.33 -1.07
N GLY A 100 19.99 -19.35 -0.62
CA GLY A 100 18.90 -18.54 -1.16
C GLY A 100 17.55 -19.20 -0.90
N HIS A 101 16.52 -18.77 -1.63
CA HIS A 101 15.18 -19.33 -1.59
C HIS A 101 15.08 -20.59 -2.48
N VAL A 102 15.95 -21.56 -2.22
CA VAL A 102 16.00 -22.88 -2.89
C VAL A 102 16.18 -23.95 -1.83
N MET A 103 15.81 -25.20 -2.13
CA MET A 103 15.95 -26.30 -1.18
C MET A 103 17.42 -26.40 -0.71
N PRO A 104 17.71 -26.20 0.59
CA PRO A 104 19.05 -26.26 1.10
C PRO A 104 19.53 -27.71 1.04
N GLN A 105 20.80 -27.90 0.69
CA GLN A 105 21.40 -29.22 0.52
C GLN A 105 22.15 -29.64 1.78
N TYR A 106 22.25 -30.96 2.00
CA TYR A 106 23.01 -31.50 3.11
C TYR A 106 24.49 -31.16 2.98
N THR A 107 25.06 -30.65 4.07
CA THR A 107 26.49 -30.41 4.23
C THR A 107 26.93 -31.11 5.49
N GLN A 108 27.88 -32.03 5.37
CA GLN A 108 28.42 -32.73 6.54
C GLN A 108 29.18 -31.75 7.43
N ARG A 109 28.86 -31.74 8.73
CA ARG A 109 29.57 -31.00 9.77
C ARG A 109 30.04 -31.99 10.84
N SER A 110 31.35 -32.14 11.00
CA SER A 110 31.95 -33.12 11.92
C SER A 110 31.82 -32.74 13.39
N GLU A 111 31.64 -31.45 13.69
CA GLU A 111 31.50 -30.91 15.05
C GLU A 111 30.03 -30.81 15.49
N VAL A 112 29.09 -31.31 14.69
CA VAL A 112 27.65 -31.33 15.00
C VAL A 112 27.22 -32.75 15.29
N GLU A 113 26.70 -32.98 16.49
CA GLU A 113 26.32 -34.31 16.97
C GLU A 113 24.91 -34.31 17.57
N LEU A 114 24.13 -35.34 17.24
CA LEU A 114 22.86 -35.62 17.88
C LEU A 114 23.13 -36.39 19.18
N LEU A 115 22.71 -35.82 20.30
CA LEU A 115 23.01 -36.31 21.64
C LEU A 115 21.93 -37.24 22.18
N ALA A 116 22.26 -37.92 23.29
CA ALA A 116 21.32 -38.72 24.06
C ALA A 116 20.07 -37.91 24.48
N GLY A 117 18.94 -38.60 24.60
CA GLY A 117 17.63 -37.99 24.85
C GLY A 117 16.93 -37.48 23.58
N SER A 118 17.56 -37.58 22.41
CA SER A 118 16.90 -37.36 21.12
C SER A 118 16.05 -38.56 20.71
N GLY A 119 14.99 -38.31 19.96
CA GLY A 119 14.11 -39.34 19.41
C GLY A 119 12.65 -38.88 19.33
N VAL A 120 11.74 -39.82 19.09
CA VAL A 120 10.29 -39.56 19.17
C VAL A 120 9.81 -39.93 20.57
N VAL A 121 9.48 -38.93 21.39
CA VAL A 121 9.09 -39.09 22.80
C VAL A 121 7.78 -38.33 23.04
N ASN A 122 6.77 -38.97 23.64
CA ASN A 122 5.48 -38.35 23.96
C ASN A 122 4.82 -37.62 22.77
N ASP A 123 4.77 -38.27 21.61
CA ASP A 123 4.25 -37.70 20.36
C ASP A 123 5.00 -36.46 19.83
N GLU A 124 6.23 -36.23 20.30
CA GLU A 124 7.09 -35.17 19.83
C GLU A 124 8.42 -35.72 19.31
N MET A 125 8.90 -35.13 18.21
CA MET A 125 10.28 -35.23 17.79
C MET A 125 11.15 -34.33 18.68
N VAL A 126 12.19 -34.90 19.26
CA VAL A 126 13.17 -34.21 20.10
C VAL A 126 14.56 -34.40 19.50
N ALA A 127 15.28 -33.33 19.22
CA ALA A 127 16.70 -33.37 18.87
C ALA A 127 17.50 -32.52 19.85
N ASN A 128 18.33 -33.18 20.66
CA ASN A 128 19.36 -32.56 21.48
C ASN A 128 20.64 -32.51 20.65
N VAL A 129 21.17 -31.32 20.40
CA VAL A 129 22.30 -31.13 19.49
C VAL A 129 23.45 -30.46 20.22
N ARG A 130 24.66 -31.01 20.03
CA ARG A 130 25.92 -30.32 20.33
C ARG A 130 26.48 -29.78 19.03
N CYS A 131 26.90 -28.52 19.05
CA CYS A 131 27.56 -27.88 17.94
C CYS A 131 28.88 -27.25 18.38
N GLY A 132 30.00 -27.85 17.98
CA GLY A 132 31.36 -27.34 18.25
C GLY A 132 31.83 -26.28 17.26
N ASP A 133 31.21 -26.18 16.09
CA ASP A 133 31.58 -25.26 15.00
C ASP A 133 30.52 -24.16 14.73
N CYS A 134 29.61 -23.89 15.67
CA CYS A 134 28.58 -22.85 15.59
C CYS A 134 29.12 -21.42 15.81
N GLN A 135 30.27 -21.09 15.20
CA GLN A 135 30.98 -19.82 15.38
C GLN A 135 30.22 -18.63 14.78
N SER A 136 29.26 -18.89 13.88
CA SER A 136 28.34 -17.88 13.36
C SER A 136 27.37 -17.36 14.42
N ALA A 137 27.20 -18.07 15.54
CA ALA A 137 26.46 -17.59 16.70
C ALA A 137 27.37 -16.80 17.64
N SER A 138 26.97 -15.57 17.98
CA SER A 138 27.66 -14.78 19.01
C SER A 138 27.37 -15.36 20.39
N LEU A 139 28.40 -15.81 21.11
CA LEU A 139 28.26 -16.34 22.48
C LEU A 139 28.24 -15.25 23.55
N THR A 140 28.73 -14.05 23.23
CA THR A 140 28.89 -12.92 24.15
C THR A 140 27.82 -11.85 23.98
N GLY A 141 26.85 -12.07 23.08
CA GLY A 141 25.76 -11.13 22.85
C GLY A 141 24.65 -11.72 21.99
N SER A 142 23.86 -10.82 21.40
CA SER A 142 22.71 -11.19 20.58
C SER A 142 23.14 -11.85 19.27
N SER A 143 22.64 -13.07 19.04
CA SER A 143 22.85 -13.86 17.83
C SER A 143 21.54 -14.03 17.06
N GLY A 144 21.58 -14.00 15.73
CA GLY A 144 20.39 -14.19 14.91
C GLY A 144 20.05 -15.65 14.67
N TRP A 145 18.76 -15.97 14.78
CA TRP A 145 18.24 -17.31 14.55
C TRP A 145 16.98 -17.27 13.68
N ILE A 146 16.82 -18.31 12.88
CA ILE A 146 15.64 -18.56 12.07
C ILE A 146 15.09 -19.95 12.39
N SER A 147 13.80 -20.16 12.20
CA SER A 147 13.17 -21.46 12.27
C SER A 147 12.15 -21.61 11.15
N ALA A 148 11.92 -22.83 10.70
CA ALA A 148 10.94 -23.14 9.67
C ALA A 148 10.39 -24.54 9.88
N TRP A 149 9.17 -24.79 9.46
CA TRP A 149 8.52 -26.08 9.66
C TRP A 149 7.48 -26.39 8.59
N LYS A 150 7.20 -27.69 8.44
CA LYS A 150 6.19 -28.18 7.52
C LYS A 150 5.28 -29.20 8.21
N THR A 151 3.99 -28.97 8.11
CA THR A 151 2.96 -29.94 8.51
C THR A 151 2.78 -30.99 7.41
N GLY A 152 2.65 -32.26 7.79
CA GLY A 152 2.53 -33.31 6.78
C GLY A 152 2.81 -34.70 7.33
N GLN A 153 2.94 -35.65 6.39
CA GLN A 153 3.31 -37.03 6.72
C GLN A 153 4.79 -37.10 7.09
N ALA A 154 5.14 -37.94 8.05
CA ALA A 154 6.52 -38.14 8.46
C ALA A 154 7.39 -38.67 7.30
N ILE A 155 8.58 -38.10 7.13
CA ILE A 155 9.53 -38.52 6.09
C ILE A 155 10.00 -39.97 6.31
N ASN A 156 10.15 -40.40 7.56
CA ASN A 156 10.55 -41.75 7.95
C ASN A 156 11.80 -42.25 7.22
N SER A 157 12.90 -41.49 7.33
CA SER A 157 14.14 -41.81 6.63
C SER A 157 15.37 -41.43 7.45
N GLN A 158 16.41 -42.26 7.38
CA GLN A 158 17.74 -41.99 7.94
C GLN A 158 18.65 -41.22 6.96
N ASP A 159 18.22 -41.03 5.71
CA ASP A 159 18.99 -40.31 4.70
C ASP A 159 19.02 -38.82 5.06
N LYS A 160 20.18 -38.32 5.51
CA LYS A 160 20.41 -36.90 5.84
C LYS A 160 20.24 -35.96 4.63
N SER A 161 20.28 -36.48 3.41
CA SER A 161 20.09 -35.74 2.17
C SER A 161 18.65 -35.79 1.63
N ALA A 162 17.71 -36.35 2.40
CA ALA A 162 16.31 -36.50 1.99
C ALA A 162 15.72 -35.21 1.41
N ARG A 163 14.94 -35.36 0.34
CA ARG A 163 14.20 -34.24 -0.25
C ARG A 163 13.18 -33.71 0.75
N ILE A 164 13.11 -32.38 0.85
CA ILE A 164 12.08 -31.70 1.64
C ILE A 164 11.31 -30.73 0.75
N ASP A 165 10.03 -30.59 1.05
CA ASP A 165 9.19 -29.57 0.43
C ASP A 165 9.31 -28.23 1.16
N TYR A 166 8.71 -27.20 0.57
CA TYR A 166 8.71 -25.84 1.12
C TYR A 166 7.95 -25.77 2.46
N HIS A 167 8.47 -24.99 3.43
CA HIS A 167 7.85 -24.81 4.74
C HIS A 167 6.49 -24.14 4.64
N ASP A 168 5.60 -24.47 5.55
CA ASP A 168 4.28 -23.81 5.63
C ASP A 168 4.40 -22.47 6.36
N ASP A 169 5.30 -22.39 7.36
CA ASP A 169 5.57 -21.17 8.11
C ASP A 169 6.99 -21.16 8.70
N HIS A 170 7.40 -20.01 9.24
CA HIS A 170 8.75 -19.73 9.72
C HIS A 170 8.74 -18.63 10.79
N SER A 171 9.81 -18.53 11.57
CA SER A 171 10.03 -17.46 12.52
C SER A 171 11.49 -16.98 12.49
N ILE A 172 11.69 -15.72 12.83
CA ILE A 172 13.02 -15.09 12.95
C ILE A 172 13.07 -14.45 14.34
N PHE A 173 14.13 -14.72 15.07
CA PHE A 173 14.36 -14.20 16.40
C PHE A 173 15.85 -13.94 16.64
N GLN A 174 16.19 -13.25 17.73
CA GLN A 174 17.55 -13.13 18.24
C GLN A 174 17.63 -13.81 19.60
N ILE A 175 18.77 -14.40 19.90
CA ILE A 175 19.06 -15.07 21.16
C ILE A 175 20.30 -14.41 21.77
N ASP A 176 20.19 -13.92 22.99
CA ASP A 176 21.36 -13.57 23.79
C ASP A 176 21.90 -14.83 24.48
N LEU A 177 22.86 -15.49 23.82
CA LEU A 177 23.43 -16.74 24.32
C LEU A 177 24.22 -16.57 25.63
N SER A 178 24.60 -15.34 26.00
CA SER A 178 25.24 -15.08 27.30
C SER A 178 24.34 -15.40 28.49
N GLN A 179 23.01 -15.41 28.27
CA GLN A 179 22.01 -15.72 29.29
C GLN A 179 21.63 -17.20 29.34
N ALA A 180 22.14 -18.03 28.42
CA ALA A 180 21.91 -19.48 28.37
C ALA A 180 23.07 -20.27 29.00
N SER A 181 23.69 -19.73 30.04
CA SER A 181 24.91 -20.27 30.64
C SER A 181 24.67 -21.60 31.37
N ILE A 182 25.48 -22.62 31.07
CA ILE A 182 25.52 -23.89 31.79
C ILE A 182 26.87 -24.07 32.50
N THR A 183 26.84 -24.78 33.64
CA THR A 183 27.98 -24.94 34.55
C THR A 183 29.03 -25.93 34.07
N SER A 184 28.67 -26.84 33.15
CA SER A 184 29.58 -27.83 32.57
C SER A 184 29.41 -27.96 31.06
N ASP A 185 30.48 -28.33 30.37
CA ASP A 185 30.45 -28.66 28.95
C ASP A 185 29.91 -30.08 28.71
N ALA A 186 28.61 -30.25 28.93
CA ALA A 186 27.89 -31.51 28.80
C ALA A 186 26.43 -31.26 28.39
N ASN A 187 25.78 -32.30 27.86
CA ASN A 187 24.38 -32.25 27.41
C ASN A 187 23.42 -31.84 28.55
N PRO A 188 22.85 -30.62 28.54
CA PRO A 188 22.00 -30.14 29.64
C PRO A 188 20.57 -30.70 29.59
N PHE A 189 20.20 -31.42 28.53
CA PHE A 189 18.81 -31.83 28.26
C PHE A 189 18.45 -33.23 28.77
N THR A 190 19.33 -33.89 29.52
CA THR A 190 19.17 -35.31 29.95
C THR A 190 18.99 -35.50 31.46
N GLY A 191 18.93 -34.41 32.25
CA GLY A 191 18.60 -34.46 33.66
C GLY A 191 17.09 -34.65 33.91
N THR A 192 16.72 -35.15 35.09
CA THR A 192 15.33 -35.33 35.56
C THR A 192 14.46 -34.06 35.60
N ASP A 193 15.03 -32.89 35.26
CA ASP A 193 14.32 -31.61 35.12
C ASP A 193 14.05 -31.23 33.65
N GLY A 194 14.47 -32.05 32.68
CA GLY A 194 14.13 -31.92 31.25
C GLY A 194 12.75 -32.47 30.88
N GLY A 195 12.00 -32.95 31.87
CA GLY A 195 10.62 -33.42 31.74
C GLY A 195 9.63 -32.30 32.04
N SER A 196 9.17 -31.63 30.99
CA SER A 196 7.78 -31.14 30.81
C SER A 196 6.88 -31.17 32.06
N ASN A 197 6.60 -29.99 32.63
CA ASN A 197 5.24 -29.71 33.07
C ASN A 197 4.49 -29.19 31.83
N PRO A 198 3.55 -29.95 31.22
CA PRO A 198 2.74 -29.47 30.10
C PRO A 198 1.71 -28.41 30.54
N ASN A 199 1.61 -28.14 31.84
CA ASN A 199 0.63 -27.24 32.44
C ASN A 199 1.19 -25.84 32.70
N GLY A 200 2.07 -25.35 31.80
CA GLY A 200 2.30 -23.92 31.61
C GLY A 200 1.05 -23.32 30.98
N ASN A 201 0.05 -23.03 31.80
CA ASN A 201 -1.16 -22.34 31.39
C ASN A 201 -0.74 -20.99 30.80
N ASN A 202 -0.70 -20.89 29.47
CA ASN A 202 -0.60 -19.62 28.75
C ASN A 202 -1.90 -18.85 28.97
N THR A 203 -2.06 -18.29 30.18
CA THR A 203 -2.93 -17.13 30.35
C THR A 203 -2.24 -15.99 29.62
N SER A 204 -2.75 -15.67 28.43
CA SER A 204 -2.64 -14.33 27.87
C SER A 204 -3.29 -13.37 28.86
N GLY A 205 -2.49 -12.90 29.81
CA GLY A 205 -2.86 -11.86 30.76
C GLY A 205 -2.21 -10.56 30.32
N ASP A 206 -3.02 -9.66 29.75
CA ASP A 206 -2.74 -8.24 29.79
C ASP A 206 -2.59 -7.84 31.27
N GLY A 207 -1.34 -7.67 31.71
CA GLY A 207 -0.99 -7.39 33.08
C GLY A 207 0.18 -6.44 33.15
N ASN A 208 -0.12 -5.14 33.20
CA ASN A 208 0.82 -4.11 33.65
C ASN A 208 1.21 -4.40 35.10
N GLY A 209 2.38 -5.00 35.30
CA GLY A 209 2.96 -5.29 36.61
C GLY A 209 4.48 -5.22 36.55
N GLY A 210 5.04 -4.14 37.06
CA GLY A 210 6.48 -3.97 37.23
C GLY A 210 7.04 -5.00 38.21
N GLY A 211 7.83 -5.94 37.69
CA GLY A 211 8.70 -6.83 38.44
C GLY A 211 10.08 -6.81 37.77
N SER A 212 11.08 -6.31 38.50
CA SER A 212 12.46 -6.20 38.05
C SER A 212 13.20 -7.50 38.36
N GLY A 213 13.85 -8.12 37.36
CA GLY A 213 14.85 -9.18 37.54
C GLY A 213 14.59 -10.45 36.71
N GLY A 214 15.11 -10.48 35.47
CA GLY A 214 15.10 -11.65 34.57
C GLY A 214 15.12 -11.21 33.11
N GLY A 215 16.30 -11.04 32.52
CA GLY A 215 16.43 -10.58 31.13
C GLY A 215 15.89 -11.62 30.15
N ASN A 216 15.01 -11.20 29.23
CA ASN A 216 14.45 -12.07 28.21
C ASN A 216 15.57 -12.56 27.26
N ILE A 217 15.91 -13.85 27.30
CA ILE A 217 16.98 -14.47 26.49
C ILE A 217 16.69 -14.33 24.98
N VAL A 218 15.41 -14.39 24.62
CA VAL A 218 14.95 -14.27 23.24
C VAL A 218 14.42 -12.87 23.00
N SER A 219 14.95 -12.20 21.99
CA SER A 219 14.38 -10.97 21.46
C SER A 219 13.78 -11.24 20.07
N PRO A 220 12.68 -10.57 19.71
CA PRO A 220 12.24 -10.49 18.33
C PRO A 220 13.42 -10.11 17.43
N GLY A 221 13.73 -10.95 16.45
CA GLY A 221 14.79 -10.74 15.50
C GLY A 221 14.17 -10.53 14.15
N GLY A 222 14.51 -9.43 13.47
CA GLY A 222 14.35 -9.22 12.04
C GLY A 222 12.95 -9.40 11.42
N GLY A 223 12.31 -10.56 11.53
CA GLY A 223 10.92 -10.87 11.18
C GLY A 223 9.90 -10.64 12.30
N SER A 224 10.35 -10.35 13.53
CA SER A 224 9.62 -9.54 14.49
C SER A 224 10.63 -8.55 15.06
N GLY A 225 10.43 -7.27 14.83
CA GLY A 225 11.53 -6.32 14.67
C GLY A 225 12.36 -6.03 15.92
N SER A 226 13.59 -5.56 15.68
CA SER A 226 14.17 -4.49 16.50
C SER A 226 13.06 -3.46 16.78
N PRO A 227 13.00 -2.79 17.95
CA PRO A 227 11.93 -1.84 18.26
C PRO A 227 11.71 -0.82 17.13
N LEU A 228 12.79 -0.43 16.44
CA LEU A 228 12.74 0.42 15.25
C LEU A 228 12.07 -0.24 14.02
N SER A 229 12.34 -1.50 13.69
CA SER A 229 11.72 -2.19 12.54
C SER A 229 10.25 -2.52 12.77
N SER A 230 9.87 -2.87 14.01
CA SER A 230 8.46 -3.02 14.39
C SER A 230 7.74 -1.68 14.31
N THR A 231 8.35 -0.60 14.81
CA THR A 231 7.80 0.76 14.69
C THR A 231 7.64 1.18 13.22
N LEU A 232 8.61 0.87 12.36
CA LEU A 232 8.51 1.14 10.92
C LEU A 232 7.43 0.31 10.23
N LEU A 233 7.26 -0.97 10.62
CA LEU A 233 6.20 -1.84 10.10
C LEU A 233 4.81 -1.32 10.48
N TYR A 234 4.57 -1.07 11.76
CA TYR A 234 3.29 -0.50 12.22
C TYR A 234 3.07 0.90 11.66
N GLY A 235 4.10 1.75 11.65
CA GLY A 235 4.04 3.09 11.10
C GLY A 235 3.67 3.10 9.61
N HIS A 236 4.32 2.26 8.80
CA HIS A 236 3.98 2.09 7.39
C HIS A 236 2.55 1.56 7.21
N GLY A 237 2.22 0.46 7.90
CA GLY A 237 0.93 -0.23 7.74
C GLY A 237 -0.26 0.64 8.15
N VAL A 238 -0.19 1.28 9.32
CA VAL A 238 -1.26 2.16 9.83
C VAL A 238 -1.41 3.40 8.95
N LEU A 239 -0.30 4.06 8.60
CA LEU A 239 -0.34 5.26 7.76
C LEU A 239 -0.94 4.95 6.38
N MET A 240 -0.47 3.87 5.72
CA MET A 240 -0.96 3.50 4.40
C MET A 240 -2.41 3.01 4.43
N MET A 241 -2.84 2.35 5.51
CA MET A 241 -4.25 2.00 5.71
C MET A 241 -5.11 3.27 5.79
N ILE A 242 -4.75 4.24 6.64
CA ILE A 242 -5.48 5.50 6.77
C ILE A 242 -5.55 6.22 5.42
N VAL A 243 -4.43 6.32 4.70
CA VAL A 243 -4.37 7.01 3.41
C VAL A 243 -5.28 6.36 2.37
N TRP A 244 -5.20 5.05 2.17
CA TRP A 244 -5.90 4.36 1.08
C TRP A 244 -7.33 3.97 1.39
N VAL A 245 -7.63 3.63 2.64
CA VAL A 245 -8.97 3.18 3.06
C VAL A 245 -9.85 4.35 3.48
N ILE A 246 -9.26 5.41 4.04
CA ILE A 246 -10.01 6.54 4.61
C ILE A 246 -9.83 7.80 3.77
N LEU A 247 -8.61 8.33 3.68
CA LEU A 247 -8.38 9.66 3.11
C LEU A 247 -8.74 9.70 1.62
N TYR A 248 -8.22 8.82 0.77
CA TYR A 248 -8.52 8.90 -0.67
C TYR A 248 -10.03 8.75 -0.99
N PRO A 249 -10.77 7.77 -0.42
CA PRO A 249 -12.22 7.69 -0.59
C PRO A 249 -12.96 8.92 -0.06
N ALA A 250 -12.63 9.41 1.14
CA ALA A 250 -13.27 10.59 1.71
C ALA A 250 -13.01 11.84 0.87
N GLY A 251 -11.77 12.06 0.43
CA GLY A 251 -11.39 13.18 -0.44
C GLY A 251 -12.08 13.13 -1.80
N ALA A 252 -12.33 11.94 -2.35
CA ALA A 252 -13.08 11.78 -3.60
C ALA A 252 -14.57 12.14 -3.43
N LEU A 253 -15.15 11.91 -2.25
CA LEU A 253 -16.53 12.27 -1.90
C LEU A 253 -16.73 13.76 -1.64
N MET A 254 -15.69 14.51 -1.26
CA MET A 254 -15.81 15.94 -0.96
C MET A 254 -16.33 16.78 -2.13
N MET A 255 -15.97 16.44 -3.38
CA MET A 255 -16.48 17.17 -4.55
C MET A 255 -17.99 17.01 -4.73
N PRO A 256 -18.57 15.79 -4.72
CA PRO A 256 -20.02 15.59 -4.71
C PRO A 256 -20.78 16.29 -3.58
N PHE A 257 -20.22 16.35 -2.36
CA PHE A 257 -20.93 16.87 -1.19
C PHE A 257 -20.76 18.38 -0.96
N ILE A 258 -19.54 18.91 -1.09
CA ILE A 258 -19.21 20.31 -0.76
C ILE A 258 -19.21 21.18 -2.02
N GLY A 259 -18.91 20.61 -3.20
CA GLY A 259 -18.87 21.33 -4.47
C GLY A 259 -17.70 22.31 -4.66
N LYS A 260 -16.84 22.48 -3.65
CA LYS A 260 -15.73 23.44 -3.65
C LYS A 260 -14.38 22.75 -3.94
N TRP A 261 -13.78 23.07 -5.10
CA TRP A 261 -12.54 22.47 -5.57
C TRP A 261 -11.34 22.66 -4.63
N ILE A 262 -11.27 23.79 -3.93
CA ILE A 262 -10.14 24.12 -3.04
C ILE A 262 -10.06 23.10 -1.90
N PHE A 263 -11.19 22.75 -1.29
CA PHE A 263 -11.22 21.78 -0.19
C PHE A 263 -10.82 20.39 -0.67
N HIS A 264 -11.30 19.97 -1.85
CA HIS A 264 -10.87 18.71 -2.45
C HIS A 264 -9.36 18.72 -2.73
N ALA A 265 -8.84 19.77 -3.38
CA ALA A 265 -7.42 19.87 -3.71
C ALA A 265 -6.54 19.87 -2.45
N ALA A 266 -6.90 20.65 -1.42
CA ALA A 266 -6.14 20.73 -0.17
C ALA A 266 -6.10 19.38 0.55
N PHE A 267 -7.27 18.73 0.70
CA PHE A 267 -7.38 17.44 1.35
C PHE A 267 -6.64 16.33 0.59
N GLN A 268 -6.78 16.30 -0.74
CA GLN A 268 -6.07 15.34 -1.59
C GLN A 268 -4.55 15.57 -1.58
N THR A 269 -4.09 16.82 -1.50
CA THR A 269 -2.67 17.13 -1.38
C THR A 269 -2.10 16.60 -0.07
N MET A 270 -2.82 16.76 1.05
CA MET A 270 -2.42 16.19 2.34
C MET A 270 -2.33 14.65 2.26
N ALA A 271 -3.34 13.98 1.70
CA ALA A 271 -3.34 12.53 1.51
C ALA A 271 -2.17 12.07 0.62
N PHE A 272 -1.88 12.81 -0.45
CA PHE A 272 -0.77 12.55 -1.36
C PHE A 272 0.59 12.64 -0.68
N LEU A 273 0.84 13.66 0.15
CA LEU A 273 2.08 13.77 0.90
C LEU A 273 2.22 12.65 1.95
N ALA A 274 1.13 12.31 2.64
CA ALA A 274 1.10 11.20 3.60
C ALA A 274 1.37 9.84 2.92
N MET A 275 0.87 9.63 1.69
CA MET A 275 1.17 8.46 0.89
C MET A 275 2.67 8.31 0.61
N TRP A 276 3.34 9.39 0.19
CA TRP A 276 4.79 9.35 -0.09
C TRP A 276 5.62 9.14 1.18
N ALA A 277 5.20 9.72 2.33
CA ALA A 277 5.81 9.41 3.61
C ALA A 277 5.66 7.92 3.95
N GLY A 278 4.45 7.36 3.80
CA GLY A 278 4.18 5.94 3.99
C GLY A 278 5.01 5.05 3.06
N LEU A 279 5.14 5.41 1.78
CA LEU A 279 6.01 4.70 0.83
C LEU A 279 7.48 4.76 1.26
N GLY A 280 7.95 5.90 1.76
CA GLY A 280 9.31 6.06 2.29
C GLY A 280 9.59 5.13 3.47
N LEU A 281 8.68 5.05 4.45
CA LEU A 281 8.77 4.08 5.55
C LEU A 281 8.81 2.64 5.03
N GLY A 282 7.93 2.32 4.08
CA GLY A 282 7.85 0.99 3.46
C GLY A 282 9.11 0.63 2.68
N TYR A 283 9.74 1.58 1.99
CA TYR A 283 11.00 1.39 1.27
C TYR A 283 12.15 1.06 2.22
N VAL A 284 12.31 1.84 3.30
CA VAL A 284 13.34 1.59 4.32
C VAL A 284 13.14 0.20 4.94
N LEU A 285 11.89 -0.14 5.28
CA LEU A 285 11.56 -1.45 5.83
C LEU A 285 11.85 -2.59 4.84
N ALA A 286 11.39 -2.46 3.59
CA ALA A 286 11.58 -3.49 2.57
C ALA A 286 13.06 -3.73 2.24
N HIS A 287 13.88 -2.68 2.28
CA HIS A 287 15.33 -2.79 2.06
C HIS A 287 16.01 -3.51 3.24
N ARG A 288 15.63 -3.17 4.48
CA ARG A 288 16.16 -3.83 5.70
C ARG A 288 15.78 -5.31 5.78
N LEU A 289 14.58 -5.66 5.34
CA LEU A 289 14.10 -7.04 5.30
C LEU A 289 14.54 -7.81 4.05
N GLY A 290 15.23 -7.16 3.09
CA GLY A 290 15.65 -7.80 1.84
C GLY A 290 14.49 -8.20 0.90
N ILE A 291 13.28 -7.68 1.14
CA ILE A 291 12.05 -8.01 0.39
C ILE A 291 11.69 -6.97 -0.68
N PHE A 292 12.55 -5.98 -0.90
CA PHE A 292 12.36 -4.98 -1.94
C PHE A 292 12.22 -5.65 -3.32
N TRP A 293 11.11 -5.37 -4.00
CA TRP A 293 10.77 -5.95 -5.30
C TRP A 293 10.63 -7.48 -5.36
N GLN A 294 10.60 -8.17 -4.22
CA GLN A 294 10.53 -9.64 -4.19
C GLN A 294 9.10 -10.18 -4.12
N ASN A 295 8.14 -9.37 -3.66
CA ASN A 295 6.76 -9.81 -3.44
C ASN A 295 5.73 -8.90 -4.12
N THR A 296 4.49 -9.39 -4.22
CA THR A 296 3.40 -8.68 -4.90
C THR A 296 3.07 -7.35 -4.24
N HIS A 297 3.11 -7.27 -2.91
CA HIS A 297 2.80 -6.03 -2.19
C HIS A 297 3.82 -4.92 -2.47
N THR A 298 5.12 -5.23 -2.47
CA THR A 298 6.16 -4.24 -2.74
C THR A 298 6.17 -3.80 -4.20
N ARG A 299 5.97 -4.72 -5.15
CA ARG A 299 5.87 -4.40 -6.59
C ARG A 299 4.63 -3.55 -6.89
N LEU A 300 3.45 -4.02 -6.48
CA LEU A 300 2.19 -3.33 -6.75
C LEU A 300 2.14 -1.98 -6.04
N GLY A 301 2.58 -1.90 -4.78
CA GLY A 301 2.61 -0.66 -4.02
C GLY A 301 3.42 0.45 -4.68
N ILE A 302 4.63 0.14 -5.17
CA ILE A 302 5.48 1.11 -5.88
C ILE A 302 4.81 1.57 -7.18
N ILE A 303 4.27 0.62 -7.97
CA ILE A 303 3.58 0.93 -9.23
C ILE A 303 2.37 1.84 -8.98
N VAL A 304 1.52 1.51 -8.00
CA VAL A 304 0.32 2.29 -7.69
C VAL A 304 0.68 3.69 -7.19
N CYS A 305 1.69 3.83 -6.33
CA CYS A 305 2.15 5.14 -5.87
C CYS A 305 2.75 5.98 -7.02
N ALA A 306 3.51 5.36 -7.93
CA ALA A 306 4.05 6.03 -9.11
C ALA A 306 2.93 6.50 -10.04
N LEU A 307 1.92 5.66 -10.29
CA LEU A 307 0.73 6.01 -11.06
C LEU A 307 -0.07 7.15 -10.41
N MET A 308 -0.15 7.18 -9.08
CA MET A 308 -0.82 8.24 -8.32
C MET A 308 -0.18 9.63 -8.53
N PHE A 309 1.10 9.71 -8.92
CA PHE A 309 1.74 10.99 -9.25
C PHE A 309 1.06 11.71 -10.43
N LEU A 310 0.42 10.98 -11.33
CA LEU A 310 -0.31 11.56 -12.47
C LEU A 310 -1.64 12.20 -12.06
N GLN A 311 -2.21 11.86 -10.89
CA GLN A 311 -3.52 12.35 -10.45
C GLN A 311 -3.57 13.87 -10.24
N PRO A 312 -2.62 14.50 -9.50
CA PRO A 312 -2.57 15.96 -9.37
C PRO A 312 -2.46 16.68 -10.72
N ILE A 313 -1.67 16.15 -11.66
CA ILE A 313 -1.50 16.72 -13.00
C ILE A 313 -2.84 16.68 -13.76
N LEU A 314 -3.48 15.51 -13.80
CA LEU A 314 -4.78 15.34 -14.44
C LEU A 314 -5.86 16.23 -13.77
N GLY A 315 -5.81 16.38 -12.44
CA GLY A 315 -6.70 17.25 -11.69
C GLY A 315 -6.54 18.72 -12.07
N ALA A 316 -5.31 19.21 -12.19
CA ALA A 316 -5.01 20.58 -12.61
C ALA A 316 -5.43 20.85 -14.06
N LEU A 317 -5.12 19.92 -14.98
CA LEU A 317 -5.51 20.03 -16.39
C LEU A 317 -7.03 20.05 -16.58
N HIS A 318 -7.74 19.14 -15.89
CA HIS A 318 -9.20 19.11 -15.91
C HIS A 318 -9.80 20.39 -15.30
N HIS A 319 -9.27 20.90 -14.19
CA HIS A 319 -9.77 22.13 -13.57
C HIS A 319 -9.63 23.34 -14.49
N THR A 320 -8.46 23.49 -15.13
CA THR A 320 -8.23 24.55 -16.13
C THR A 320 -9.17 24.41 -17.32
N SER A 321 -9.35 23.19 -17.83
CA SER A 321 -10.30 22.91 -18.90
C SER A 321 -11.75 23.23 -18.50
N TYR A 322 -12.13 22.92 -17.25
CA TYR A 322 -13.47 23.18 -16.73
C TYR A 322 -13.73 24.69 -16.59
N LYS A 323 -12.77 25.46 -16.07
CA LYS A 323 -12.87 26.93 -16.02
C LYS A 323 -12.99 27.56 -17.41
N ARG A 324 -12.30 27.01 -18.42
CA ARG A 324 -12.34 27.53 -19.80
C ARG A 324 -13.64 27.17 -20.52
N GLN A 325 -14.17 25.97 -20.33
CA GLN A 325 -15.30 25.44 -21.12
C GLN A 325 -16.65 25.52 -20.41
N GLY A 326 -16.68 25.71 -19.10
CA GLY A 326 -17.92 25.73 -18.29
C GLY A 326 -18.63 24.37 -18.18
N ARG A 327 -18.04 23.29 -18.69
CA ARG A 327 -18.61 21.93 -18.68
C ARG A 327 -17.56 20.86 -18.43
N ARG A 328 -18.01 19.68 -18.01
CA ARG A 328 -17.15 18.49 -17.88
C ARG A 328 -16.67 18.03 -19.26
N GLY A 329 -15.35 17.96 -19.44
CA GLY A 329 -14.71 17.41 -20.64
C GLY A 329 -14.19 15.98 -20.43
N ALA A 330 -13.59 15.40 -21.46
CA ALA A 330 -13.01 14.04 -21.42
C ALA A 330 -11.97 13.87 -20.29
N LEU A 331 -11.12 14.87 -20.07
CA LEU A 331 -10.13 14.88 -18.99
C LEU A 331 -10.76 14.74 -17.60
N SER A 332 -11.98 15.24 -17.41
CA SER A 332 -12.75 15.07 -16.16
C SER A 332 -13.05 13.59 -15.90
N HIS A 333 -13.52 12.88 -16.93
CA HIS A 333 -13.86 11.48 -16.82
C HIS A 333 -12.62 10.61 -16.62
N ILE A 334 -11.53 10.91 -17.35
CA ILE A 334 -10.25 10.21 -17.19
C ILE A 334 -9.75 10.38 -15.75
N HIS A 335 -9.67 11.61 -15.24
CA HIS A 335 -9.23 11.88 -13.86
C HIS A 335 -10.04 11.09 -12.81
N VAL A 336 -11.37 11.11 -12.93
CA VAL A 336 -12.28 10.43 -11.99
C VAL A 336 -12.16 8.90 -12.05
N TRP A 337 -12.23 8.30 -13.24
CA TRP A 337 -12.18 6.84 -13.37
C TRP A 337 -10.78 6.27 -13.10
N TYR A 338 -9.74 6.97 -13.55
CA TYR A 338 -8.36 6.63 -13.22
C TYR A 338 -8.14 6.65 -11.70
N GLY A 339 -8.65 7.67 -11.00
CA GLY A 339 -8.49 7.80 -9.55
C GLY A 339 -9.20 6.68 -8.80
N ARG A 340 -10.41 6.32 -9.25
CA ARG A 340 -11.16 5.18 -8.70
C ARG A 340 -10.42 3.87 -8.86
N ALA A 341 -9.86 3.60 -10.03
CA ALA A 341 -9.08 2.39 -10.27
C ALA A 341 -7.87 2.30 -9.32
N LEU A 342 -7.15 3.41 -9.14
CA LEU A 342 -6.01 3.46 -8.22
C LEU A 342 -6.41 3.24 -6.75
N ILE A 343 -7.54 3.80 -6.30
CA ILE A 343 -8.04 3.57 -4.94
C ILE A 343 -8.30 2.07 -4.70
N ILE A 344 -8.95 1.38 -5.65
CA ILE A 344 -9.21 -0.06 -5.55
C ILE A 344 -7.89 -0.83 -5.47
N LEU A 345 -6.95 -0.54 -6.37
CA LEU A 345 -5.63 -1.18 -6.38
C LEU A 345 -4.86 -0.92 -5.08
N GLY A 346 -4.95 0.28 -4.52
CA GLY A 346 -4.35 0.63 -3.23
C GLY A 346 -4.93 -0.15 -2.05
N ILE A 347 -6.26 -0.35 -2.02
CA ILE A 347 -6.92 -1.17 -1.00
C ILE A 347 -6.52 -2.65 -1.15
N ILE A 348 -6.50 -3.18 -2.38
CA ILE A 348 -6.02 -4.55 -2.63
C ILE A 348 -4.57 -4.69 -2.16
N ASN A 349 -3.72 -3.71 -2.48
CA ASN A 349 -2.33 -3.70 -2.05
C ASN A 349 -2.19 -3.65 -0.52
N GLY A 350 -3.03 -2.88 0.18
CA GLY A 350 -3.09 -2.86 1.64
C GLY A 350 -3.40 -4.24 2.23
N GLY A 351 -4.39 -4.94 1.68
CA GLY A 351 -4.69 -6.32 2.07
C GLY A 351 -3.54 -7.30 1.83
N LEU A 352 -2.81 -7.15 0.71
CA LEU A 352 -1.59 -7.92 0.45
C LEU A 352 -0.48 -7.62 1.47
N GLY A 353 -0.37 -6.37 1.93
CA GLY A 353 0.56 -5.98 2.98
C GLY A 353 0.25 -6.66 4.32
N LEU A 354 -1.03 -6.78 4.68
CA LEU A 354 -1.45 -7.53 5.88
C LEU A 354 -1.15 -9.02 5.79
N LYS A 355 -1.33 -9.61 4.60
CA LYS A 355 -0.96 -11.00 4.33
C LYS A 355 0.55 -11.19 4.46
N LEU A 356 1.34 -10.26 3.92
CA LEU A 356 2.81 -10.30 3.98
C LEU A 356 3.34 -10.14 5.41
N ALA A 357 2.67 -9.33 6.24
CA ALA A 357 3.04 -9.14 7.64
C ALA A 357 2.56 -10.27 8.57
N SER A 358 1.97 -11.35 8.03
CA SER A 358 1.32 -12.41 8.80
C SER A 358 0.40 -11.86 9.90
N ALA A 359 -0.31 -10.76 9.61
CA ALA A 359 -1.08 -10.06 10.62
C ALA A 359 -2.19 -10.97 11.18
N GLY A 360 -2.34 -10.96 12.50
CA GLY A 360 -3.31 -11.76 13.22
C GLY A 360 -4.74 -11.52 12.74
N MET A 361 -5.62 -12.50 12.96
CA MET A 361 -6.99 -12.50 12.45
C MET A 361 -7.77 -11.23 12.84
N ALA A 362 -7.58 -10.71 14.05
CA ALA A 362 -8.23 -9.48 14.50
C ALA A 362 -7.91 -8.28 13.60
N PHE A 363 -6.63 -8.06 13.26
CA PHE A 363 -6.21 -6.93 12.43
C PHE A 363 -6.68 -7.07 10.98
N ARG A 364 -6.64 -8.31 10.46
CA ARG A 364 -7.12 -8.63 9.12
C ARG A 364 -8.64 -8.39 8.99
N THR A 365 -9.41 -8.82 9.99
CA THR A 365 -10.86 -8.57 10.06
C THR A 365 -11.17 -7.08 10.21
N ALA A 366 -10.46 -6.37 11.09
CA ALA A 366 -10.63 -4.93 11.26
C ALA A 366 -10.41 -4.15 9.96
N TYR A 367 -9.38 -4.50 9.20
CA TYR A 367 -9.11 -3.90 7.89
C TYR A 367 -10.25 -4.14 6.89
N ILE A 368 -10.74 -5.37 6.77
CA ILE A 368 -11.82 -5.71 5.84
C ILE A 368 -13.10 -4.97 6.21
N VAL A 369 -13.46 -4.95 7.49
CA VAL A 369 -14.65 -4.22 7.98
C VAL A 369 -14.51 -2.73 7.69
N LEU A 370 -13.36 -2.13 7.99
CA LEU A 370 -13.13 -0.71 7.77
C LEU A 370 -13.17 -0.35 6.27
N ALA A 371 -12.56 -1.16 5.42
CA ALA A 371 -12.62 -1.00 3.97
C ALA A 371 -14.05 -1.13 3.44
N ALA A 372 -14.82 -2.11 3.94
CA ALA A 372 -16.21 -2.29 3.55
C ALA A 372 -17.11 -1.13 4.01
N VAL A 373 -16.91 -0.60 5.22
CA VAL A 373 -17.75 0.46 5.80
C VAL A 373 -17.42 1.84 5.22
N ILE A 374 -16.15 2.14 4.95
CA ILE A 374 -15.74 3.48 4.51
C ILE A 374 -15.64 3.57 2.99
N ALA A 375 -14.92 2.64 2.36
CA ALA A 375 -14.76 2.65 0.91
C ALA A 375 -15.96 2.00 0.20
N GLY A 376 -16.65 1.04 0.84
CA GLY A 376 -17.82 0.38 0.25
C GLY A 376 -18.95 1.35 -0.17
N PRO A 377 -19.42 2.27 0.70
CA PRO A 377 -20.43 3.26 0.31
C PRO A 377 -19.99 4.16 -0.84
N TYR A 378 -18.69 4.52 -0.91
CA TYR A 378 -18.15 5.26 -2.05
C TYR A 378 -18.38 4.49 -3.35
N PHE A 379 -18.05 3.21 -3.40
CA PHE A 379 -18.25 2.39 -4.60
C PHE A 379 -19.72 2.06 -4.88
N LEU A 380 -20.56 1.89 -3.85
CA LEU A 380 -22.00 1.63 -3.99
C LEU A 380 -22.78 2.87 -4.46
N SER A 381 -22.34 4.08 -4.09
CA SER A 381 -22.96 5.32 -4.54
C SER A 381 -22.88 5.53 -6.06
N ILE A 382 -21.89 4.92 -6.71
CA ILE A 382 -21.61 5.09 -8.15
C ILE A 382 -22.70 4.48 -9.04
N PRO A 383 -22.97 3.16 -9.00
CA PRO A 383 -24.04 2.58 -9.82
C PRO A 383 -25.40 3.17 -9.45
N TRP A 384 -25.63 3.52 -8.18
CA TRP A 384 -26.89 4.11 -7.73
C TRP A 384 -27.14 5.51 -8.35
N LEU A 385 -26.12 6.37 -8.41
CA LEU A 385 -26.23 7.69 -9.05
C LEU A 385 -26.43 7.59 -10.57
N GLU A 386 -25.72 6.67 -11.24
CA GLU A 386 -25.89 6.45 -12.68
C GLU A 386 -27.26 5.84 -13.01
N MET A 387 -27.74 4.88 -12.22
CA MET A 387 -29.10 4.34 -12.35
C MET A 387 -30.17 5.42 -12.12
N ARG A 388 -29.98 6.33 -11.15
CA ARG A 388 -30.91 7.45 -10.93
C ARG A 388 -30.93 8.43 -12.10
N LYS A 389 -29.78 8.77 -12.68
CA LYS A 389 -29.70 9.63 -13.87
C LYS A 389 -30.37 8.98 -15.09
N ALA A 390 -30.12 7.69 -15.32
CA ALA A 390 -30.74 6.94 -16.40
C ALA A 390 -32.27 6.86 -16.25
N LYS A 391 -32.77 6.68 -15.02
CA LYS A 391 -34.22 6.69 -14.73
C LYS A 391 -34.86 8.07 -14.97
N ARG A 392 -34.19 9.17 -14.61
CA ARG A 392 -34.68 10.55 -14.89
C ARG A 392 -34.69 10.87 -16.39
N ALA A 393 -33.63 10.52 -17.12
CA ALA A 393 -33.58 10.70 -18.57
C ALA A 393 -34.69 9.92 -19.30
N LYS A 394 -35.06 8.74 -18.79
CA LYS A 394 -36.16 7.93 -19.33
C LYS A 394 -37.55 8.50 -19.00
N SER A 395 -37.72 9.16 -17.86
CA SER A 395 -38.98 9.84 -17.53
C SER A 395 -39.18 11.12 -18.33
N ASP A 396 -38.10 11.84 -18.66
CA ASP A 396 -38.19 13.08 -19.44
C ASP A 396 -38.35 12.82 -20.95
N GLY A 397 -37.86 11.67 -21.46
CA GLY A 397 -37.95 11.29 -22.87
C GLY A 397 -39.29 10.66 -23.33
N THR A 398 -40.24 10.44 -22.42
CA THR A 398 -41.54 9.78 -22.75
C THR A 398 -42.76 10.71 -22.58
N GLY A 399 -42.56 11.99 -22.28
CA GLY A 399 -43.64 12.97 -22.16
C GLY A 399 -43.88 13.74 -23.47
N SER A 400 -44.94 13.39 -24.20
CA SER A 400 -45.56 14.29 -25.19
C SER A 400 -45.88 15.65 -24.53
N PRO A 401 -45.70 16.80 -25.21
CA PRO A 401 -45.91 18.11 -24.60
C PRO A 401 -47.43 18.37 -24.45
N SER A 402 -48.04 17.81 -23.41
CA SER A 402 -49.41 18.12 -23.06
C SER A 402 -49.43 19.25 -22.02
N ARG A 403 -49.87 20.42 -22.47
CA ARG A 403 -50.38 21.49 -21.60
C ARG A 403 -51.39 20.88 -20.63
N LYS A 404 -51.07 20.82 -19.34
CA LYS A 404 -52.03 20.94 -18.23
C LYS A 404 -51.33 20.90 -16.86
N GLY A 405 -51.63 21.94 -16.07
CA GLY A 405 -51.89 21.78 -14.64
C GLY A 405 -50.68 21.62 -13.73
N LEU A 406 -50.16 22.76 -13.28
CA LEU A 406 -49.37 22.88 -12.06
C LEU A 406 -50.18 22.33 -10.87
N THR A 407 -49.91 21.11 -10.43
CA THR A 407 -50.27 20.63 -9.09
C THR A 407 -49.04 20.09 -8.40
N ALA A 408 -48.89 20.56 -7.17
CA ALA A 408 -47.69 20.48 -6.36
C ALA A 408 -47.22 19.04 -6.14
N ARG A 409 -45.93 18.81 -6.39
CA ARG A 409 -45.21 17.65 -5.90
C ARG A 409 -44.39 18.10 -4.70
N ALA A 410 -44.84 17.69 -3.53
CA ALA A 410 -44.13 17.84 -2.27
C ALA A 410 -42.72 17.25 -2.39
N VAL A 411 -41.72 18.06 -2.11
CA VAL A 411 -40.34 17.62 -1.89
C VAL A 411 -39.97 18.11 -0.51
N SER A 412 -39.97 17.17 0.43
CA SER A 412 -39.14 17.20 1.62
C SER A 412 -37.67 17.28 1.17
N ASP A 413 -36.95 18.32 1.60
CA ASP A 413 -35.59 18.19 2.12
C ASP A 413 -35.12 19.56 2.63
N GLU A 414 -34.84 19.61 3.94
CA GLU A 414 -34.07 20.65 4.59
C GLU A 414 -32.67 20.75 3.97
N ALA A 415 -32.32 21.95 3.47
CA ALA A 415 -31.13 22.69 3.92
C ALA A 415 -30.94 23.95 3.04
N SER A 416 -31.18 25.10 3.68
CA SER A 416 -30.82 26.47 3.27
C SER A 416 -31.27 26.94 1.88
N THR A 417 -32.53 27.39 1.78
CA THR A 417 -32.91 28.34 0.74
C THR A 417 -32.39 29.74 1.09
N ASP A 418 -31.69 30.36 0.15
CA ASP A 418 -31.14 31.70 0.27
C ASP A 418 -32.30 32.71 0.35
N PHE A 419 -32.46 33.39 1.49
CA PHE A 419 -33.57 34.31 1.77
C PHE A 419 -33.76 35.36 0.66
N VAL A 420 -32.65 35.79 0.05
CA VAL A 420 -32.64 36.74 -1.06
C VAL A 420 -33.35 36.17 -2.29
N GLN A 421 -33.18 34.88 -2.57
CA GLN A 421 -33.77 34.21 -3.71
C GLN A 421 -35.29 34.03 -3.53
N GLU A 422 -35.74 33.74 -2.30
CA GLU A 422 -37.18 33.70 -2.01
C GLU A 422 -37.83 35.08 -2.05
N LEU A 423 -37.17 36.13 -1.54
CA LEU A 423 -37.67 37.50 -1.62
C LEU A 423 -37.78 37.97 -3.08
N TYR A 424 -36.76 37.67 -3.89
CA TYR A 424 -36.76 38.00 -5.33
C TYR A 424 -37.88 37.26 -6.08
N LEU A 425 -38.07 35.96 -5.82
CA LEU A 425 -39.16 35.18 -6.42
C LEU A 425 -40.55 35.63 -5.94
N LYS A 426 -40.64 36.14 -4.70
CA LYS A 426 -41.87 36.68 -4.14
C LYS A 426 -42.24 38.02 -4.78
N GLU A 427 -41.28 38.93 -4.99
CA GLU A 427 -41.52 40.17 -5.73
C GLU A 427 -41.89 39.92 -7.19
N LEU A 428 -41.18 39.02 -7.88
CA LEU A 428 -41.51 38.66 -9.26
C LEU A 428 -42.92 38.07 -9.41
N LYS A 429 -43.36 37.28 -8.43
CA LYS A 429 -44.74 36.74 -8.41
C LYS A 429 -45.79 37.79 -8.02
N ALA A 430 -45.42 38.78 -7.22
CA ALA A 430 -46.31 39.87 -6.81
C ALA A 430 -46.45 40.95 -7.89
N TYR A 431 -45.52 41.01 -8.85
CA TYR A 431 -45.57 41.96 -9.95
C TYR A 431 -46.69 41.62 -10.94
N LYS A 432 -47.77 42.41 -10.90
CA LYS A 432 -48.80 42.45 -11.94
C LYS A 432 -48.43 43.52 -12.95
N MET A 433 -48.18 43.13 -14.20
CA MET A 433 -48.03 44.07 -15.30
C MET A 433 -49.32 44.90 -15.45
N PRO A 434 -49.25 46.23 -15.62
CA PRO A 434 -50.42 47.01 -16.00
C PRO A 434 -50.95 46.51 -17.35
N ALA A 435 -52.27 46.55 -17.53
CA ALA A 435 -52.91 46.11 -18.76
C ALA A 435 -52.44 46.95 -19.95
N VAL A 436 -51.83 46.29 -20.94
CA VAL A 436 -51.37 46.91 -22.18
C VAL A 436 -52.60 47.49 -22.89
N LYS A 437 -52.63 48.82 -23.04
CA LYS A 437 -53.67 49.49 -23.84
C LYS A 437 -53.20 49.51 -25.30
N GLU A 438 -54.14 49.44 -26.24
CA GLU A 438 -53.85 49.48 -27.69
C GLU A 438 -53.00 50.71 -28.10
N SER A 439 -53.06 51.79 -27.31
CA SER A 439 -52.26 53.00 -27.49
C SER A 439 -50.78 52.89 -27.08
N ASP A 440 -50.34 51.86 -26.36
CA ASP A 440 -48.92 51.70 -25.93
C ASP A 440 -47.97 51.35 -27.08
N SER A 441 -48.52 51.00 -28.25
CA SER A 441 -47.74 50.70 -29.46
C SER A 441 -47.47 51.93 -30.35
N VAL A 442 -48.14 53.06 -30.09
CA VAL A 442 -48.02 54.26 -30.92
C VAL A 442 -46.87 55.12 -30.41
N GLY A 443 -45.71 55.00 -31.06
CA GLY A 443 -44.51 55.81 -30.81
C GLY A 443 -43.24 55.03 -30.47
N GLN A 444 -43.33 53.72 -30.21
CA GLN A 444 -42.17 52.85 -29.91
C GLN A 444 -41.78 51.91 -31.07
N VAL A 445 -42.57 51.85 -32.16
CA VAL A 445 -42.25 51.09 -33.36
C VAL A 445 -42.32 52.02 -34.57
N GLN A 446 -41.20 52.27 -35.22
CA GLN A 446 -41.16 52.94 -36.53
C GLN A 446 -41.93 52.07 -37.54
N THR A 447 -42.94 52.62 -38.22
CA THR A 447 -43.64 51.92 -39.30
C THR A 447 -42.65 51.61 -40.42
N PHE A 448 -42.45 50.33 -40.69
CA PHE A 448 -41.54 49.85 -41.72
C PHE A 448 -42.09 50.22 -43.11
N ALA A 449 -41.38 51.09 -43.82
CA ALA A 449 -41.60 51.35 -45.24
C ALA A 449 -40.57 50.54 -46.03
N GLU A 450 -41.04 49.73 -46.97
CA GLU A 450 -40.14 48.97 -47.86
C GLU A 450 -39.23 49.94 -48.64
N PRO A 451 -37.90 49.72 -48.65
CA PRO A 451 -37.00 50.54 -49.44
C PRO A 451 -37.33 50.37 -50.92
N LYS A 452 -37.47 51.48 -51.65
CA LYS A 452 -37.54 51.42 -53.12
C LYS A 452 -36.26 50.74 -53.64
N THR A 453 -36.43 49.75 -54.50
CA THR A 453 -35.33 49.07 -55.19
C THR A 453 -34.38 50.10 -55.81
N PRO A 454 -33.06 50.03 -55.54
CA PRO A 454 -32.10 50.95 -56.16
C PRO A 454 -32.10 50.72 -57.68
N LYS A 455 -32.14 51.80 -58.46
CA LYS A 455 -31.84 51.72 -59.90
C LYS A 455 -30.38 51.31 -60.05
N SER A 456 -30.13 50.27 -60.86
CA SER A 456 -28.78 49.81 -61.19
C SER A 456 -27.98 50.95 -61.84
N PRO A 457 -26.76 51.27 -61.37
CA PRO A 457 -25.92 52.32 -61.94
C PRO A 457 -25.52 52.09 -63.41
N GLU A 458 -25.55 50.84 -63.89
CA GLU A 458 -25.15 50.49 -65.26
C GLU A 458 -26.10 51.02 -66.35
N GLU A 459 -27.37 51.31 -66.07
CA GLU A 459 -28.30 51.78 -67.11
C GLU A 459 -28.28 53.31 -67.31
N ALA A 460 -27.75 54.07 -66.35
CA ALA A 460 -27.62 55.53 -66.47
C ALA A 460 -26.33 55.93 -67.22
N ASP A 461 -25.24 55.17 -67.03
CA ASP A 461 -23.96 55.43 -67.70
C ASP A 461 -23.97 55.00 -69.18
N LEU A 462 -24.73 53.98 -69.57
CA LEU A 462 -24.81 53.56 -70.99
C LEU A 462 -25.44 54.63 -71.90
N ALA A 463 -26.43 55.38 -71.40
CA ALA A 463 -27.07 56.46 -72.16
C ALA A 463 -26.18 57.70 -72.32
N SER A 464 -25.37 58.01 -71.30
CA SER A 464 -24.38 59.09 -71.36
C SER A 464 -23.22 58.73 -72.29
N ASN A 465 -22.70 57.51 -72.20
CA ASN A 465 -21.58 57.05 -73.04
C ASN A 465 -21.97 56.92 -74.53
N LEU A 466 -23.23 56.57 -74.85
CA LEU A 466 -23.74 56.56 -76.23
C LEU A 466 -23.90 57.97 -76.83
N GLN A 467 -24.35 58.95 -76.03
CA GLN A 467 -24.39 60.35 -76.45
C GLN A 467 -22.99 60.96 -76.60
N GLU A 468 -22.04 60.55 -75.76
CA GLU A 468 -20.63 60.95 -75.87
C GLU A 468 -19.99 60.37 -77.13
N TYR A 469 -20.24 59.09 -77.47
CA TYR A 469 -19.81 58.48 -78.73
C TYR A 469 -20.49 59.05 -79.99
N GLU A 470 -21.76 59.45 -79.93
CA GLU A 470 -22.46 60.13 -81.04
C GLU A 470 -22.02 61.59 -81.23
N SER A 471 -21.50 62.25 -80.18
CA SER A 471 -21.10 63.66 -80.20
C SER A 471 -19.61 63.89 -80.42
N MET A 472 -18.78 62.84 -80.37
CA MET A 472 -17.38 62.91 -80.79
C MET A 472 -17.27 63.01 -82.32
N ALA A 473 -17.17 64.25 -82.80
CA ALA A 473 -16.78 64.54 -84.16
C ALA A 473 -15.38 63.97 -84.45
N VAL A 474 -15.25 63.32 -85.61
CA VAL A 474 -14.00 62.77 -86.14
C VAL A 474 -12.95 63.88 -86.28
N GLU A 475 -11.98 63.92 -85.35
CA GLU A 475 -10.78 64.73 -85.49
C GLU A 475 -9.74 63.90 -86.24
N ILE A 476 -9.51 64.28 -87.50
CA ILE A 476 -8.60 63.62 -88.43
C ILE A 476 -7.16 63.85 -87.97
N GLU A 477 -6.43 62.73 -87.81
CA GLU A 477 -4.99 62.68 -87.55
C GLU A 477 -4.18 63.52 -88.53
N GLY A 478 -3.25 64.29 -87.99
CA GLY A 478 -2.19 64.88 -88.79
C GLY A 478 -1.28 65.77 -87.97
N GLN A 479 -0.36 65.19 -87.19
CA GLN A 479 1.06 65.53 -87.29
C GLN A 479 1.95 64.70 -86.36
N ASP A 480 2.77 63.91 -87.03
CA ASP A 480 4.20 63.71 -86.81
C ASP A 480 4.67 62.95 -85.55
N ALA A 481 4.81 61.65 -85.80
CA ALA A 481 6.03 60.88 -85.55
C ALA A 481 7.31 61.73 -85.33
N ALA A 482 7.81 61.75 -84.10
CA ALA A 482 9.22 61.50 -83.79
C ALA A 482 9.45 61.44 -82.27
N GLN A 483 10.35 60.53 -81.87
CA GLN A 483 11.04 60.41 -80.57
C GLN A 483 10.33 59.59 -79.48
N GLN A 484 10.75 58.32 -79.43
CA GLN A 484 10.43 57.32 -78.44
C GLN A 484 11.70 57.00 -77.62
N ALA A 485 11.79 57.55 -76.41
CA ALA A 485 12.67 57.18 -75.29
C ALA A 485 12.26 58.11 -74.13
N SER A 486 11.99 57.72 -72.90
CA SER A 486 12.44 56.61 -72.06
C SER A 486 11.46 56.45 -70.88
N GLY A 487 11.24 55.22 -70.40
CA GLY A 487 10.41 54.96 -69.21
C GLY A 487 10.87 53.71 -68.47
N THR A 488 11.05 53.83 -67.15
CA THR A 488 11.40 52.75 -66.21
C THR A 488 10.27 52.57 -65.20
N PRO A 489 9.80 51.34 -64.90
CA PRO A 489 8.69 51.06 -63.98
C PRO A 489 9.13 50.48 -62.62
N ALA A 490 8.25 50.50 -61.61
CA ALA A 490 8.32 49.69 -60.38
C ALA A 490 6.87 49.38 -59.95
N ALA A 491 6.36 48.13 -59.98
CA ALA A 491 6.68 46.89 -59.23
C ALA A 491 5.73 46.69 -58.02
N LEU A 492 4.87 45.67 -58.12
CA LEU A 492 4.01 45.09 -57.07
C LEU A 492 4.60 43.73 -56.64
N PRO A 493 4.50 43.31 -55.35
CA PRO A 493 4.83 41.95 -54.94
C PRO A 493 3.60 41.04 -54.82
N ASP A 494 3.73 39.83 -55.36
CA ASP A 494 2.80 38.70 -55.35
C ASP A 494 3.22 37.68 -54.26
N TRP A 495 2.27 37.09 -53.54
CA TRP A 495 2.49 36.27 -52.33
C TRP A 495 1.49 35.11 -52.23
N LEU A 496 1.61 34.07 -53.04
CA LEU A 496 1.13 32.71 -52.69
C LEU A 496 1.73 31.68 -53.67
N GLU A 497 2.93 31.20 -53.35
CA GLU A 497 3.54 30.00 -53.94
C GLU A 497 2.82 28.74 -53.44
N ALA A 498 2.45 27.87 -54.38
CA ALA A 498 2.13 26.47 -54.13
C ALA A 498 2.90 25.59 -55.15
N GLU A 499 3.77 24.76 -54.57
CA GLU A 499 4.12 23.38 -54.88
C GLU A 499 4.67 22.94 -56.25
N GLU A 500 5.82 22.23 -56.12
CA GLU A 500 6.30 21.08 -56.90
C GLU A 500 6.70 21.33 -58.36
N GLU A 501 7.71 20.71 -58.96
CA GLU A 501 8.82 19.82 -58.61
C GLU A 501 9.57 19.81 -59.96
N ASP A 502 10.90 19.94 -60.03
CA ASP A 502 11.60 19.20 -61.09
C ASP A 502 13.11 19.08 -60.94
N VAL A 503 13.52 17.87 -61.30
CA VAL A 503 14.84 17.26 -61.30
C VAL A 503 15.61 17.67 -62.56
N LYS A 504 16.95 17.76 -62.42
CA LYS A 504 18.02 17.34 -63.38
C LYS A 504 19.32 18.03 -62.93
N HIS A 505 20.48 17.38 -62.81
CA HIS A 505 20.99 16.09 -63.25
C HIS A 505 22.17 15.72 -62.34
#